data_AF-A0A174TF46-F1
#
_entry.id   AF-A0A174TF46-F1
#
_cell.length_a   1.000
_cell.length_b   1.000
_cell.length_c   1.000
_cell.angle_alpha   90.00
_cell.angle_beta   90.00
_cell.angle_gamma   90.00
#
_symmetry.space_group_name_H-M   'P 1'
#
loop_
_entity.id
_entity.type
_entity.pdbx_description
1 polymer ?
#
loop_
_entity_poly.entity_id
_entity_poly.type
_entity_poly.pdbx_seq_one_letter_code
_entity_poly.pdbx_strand_id
1 'polypeptide(L)'
;MGEAGYSYPVTASLVHDYWFPTKTYTDFALPAGAYTALRIEIGAGGGQNWWCVVFPPLCLGSVSETTQETALEAGLTENQVSLMTGEDEGYVVKFKAVELLEQFKGWLEGR
;
A
#
# COMPACT_ATOMS: atom_id res chain seq x y z
N MET A 1 -21.26 5.00 23.57
CA MET A 1 -22.40 5.10 22.64
C MET A 1 -22.61 6.57 22.32
N GLY A 2 -22.51 6.96 21.04
CA GLY A 2 -22.78 8.34 20.61
C GLY A 2 -24.29 8.60 20.51
N GLU A 3 -24.68 9.86 20.32
CA GLU A 3 -26.09 10.31 20.32
C GLU A 3 -27.01 9.66 19.26
N ALA A 4 -26.45 8.93 18.28
CA ALA A 4 -27.17 8.06 17.34
C ALA A 4 -26.58 6.63 17.27
N GLY A 5 -26.07 6.09 18.38
CA GLY A 5 -25.29 4.85 18.42
C GLY A 5 -26.04 3.60 17.95
N TYR A 6 -25.65 3.05 16.80
CA TYR A 6 -26.15 1.76 16.32
C TYR A 6 -25.26 0.61 16.80
N SER A 7 -25.90 -0.49 17.21
CA SER A 7 -25.23 -1.73 17.60
C SER A 7 -25.29 -2.73 16.44
N TYR A 8 -24.42 -2.55 15.45
CA TYR A 8 -24.26 -3.53 14.38
C TYR A 8 -23.11 -4.48 14.69
N PRO A 9 -23.26 -5.80 14.43
CA PRO A 9 -22.11 -6.69 14.45
C PRO A 9 -21.09 -6.23 13.39
N VAL A 10 -19.81 -6.23 13.75
CA VAL A 10 -18.72 -5.91 12.84
C VAL A 10 -17.81 -7.13 12.76
N THR A 11 -17.53 -7.60 11.55
CA THR A 11 -16.56 -8.66 11.31
C THR A 11 -15.44 -8.17 10.41
N ALA A 12 -14.21 -8.56 10.71
CA ALA A 12 -13.04 -8.28 9.90
C ALA A 12 -12.42 -9.61 9.49
N SER A 13 -12.13 -9.78 8.20
CA SER A 13 -11.54 -11.01 7.65
C SER A 13 -10.58 -10.68 6.53
N LEU A 14 -9.47 -11.44 6.46
CA LEU A 14 -8.60 -11.44 5.29
C LEU A 14 -9.17 -12.44 4.28
N VAL A 15 -9.51 -11.95 3.09
CA VAL A 15 -10.02 -12.76 2.00
C VAL A 15 -9.01 -12.80 0.87
N HIS A 16 -8.88 -13.96 0.24
CA HIS A 16 -8.06 -14.16 -0.95
C HIS A 16 -8.97 -14.24 -2.18
N ASP A 17 -8.44 -13.87 -3.34
CA ASP A 17 -9.12 -13.93 -4.64
C ASP A 17 -10.49 -13.22 -4.69
N TYR A 18 -10.65 -12.14 -3.91
CA TYR A 18 -11.90 -11.38 -3.91
C TYR A 18 -11.98 -10.51 -5.17
N TRP A 19 -13.12 -10.60 -5.87
CA TRP A 19 -13.29 -9.90 -7.14
C TRP A 19 -13.63 -8.42 -6.93
N PHE A 20 -12.89 -7.54 -7.59
CA PHE A 20 -13.16 -6.10 -7.65
C PHE A 20 -13.35 -5.64 -9.11
N PRO A 21 -14.29 -4.71 -9.38
CA PRO A 21 -14.41 -4.07 -10.67
C PRO A 21 -13.25 -3.07 -10.90
N THR A 22 -13.09 -2.56 -12.11
CA THR A 22 -12.08 -1.54 -12.41
C THR A 22 -12.32 -0.27 -11.57
N LYS A 23 -11.29 0.24 -10.86
CA LYS A 23 -11.34 1.56 -10.21
C LYS A 23 -10.80 2.60 -11.16
N THR A 24 -11.52 3.69 -11.35
CA THR A 24 -10.99 4.87 -12.05
C THR A 24 -10.69 5.96 -11.02
N TYR A 25 -9.46 6.46 -11.06
CA TYR A 25 -9.02 7.67 -10.39
C TYR A 25 -8.85 8.78 -11.45
N THR A 26 -8.55 10.00 -11.03
CA THR A 26 -8.41 11.15 -11.95
C THR A 26 -7.37 10.89 -13.05
N ASP A 27 -6.21 10.33 -12.68
CA ASP A 27 -5.05 10.23 -13.58
C ASP A 27 -4.73 8.80 -14.03
N PHE A 28 -5.35 7.78 -13.41
CA PHE A 28 -5.10 6.37 -13.73
C PHE A 28 -6.29 5.48 -13.38
N ALA A 29 -6.25 4.23 -13.85
CA ALA A 29 -7.22 3.20 -13.51
C ALA A 29 -6.53 1.92 -13.04
N LEU A 30 -7.16 1.24 -12.08
CA LEU A 30 -6.75 -0.08 -11.61
C LEU A 30 -7.69 -1.13 -12.22
N PRO A 31 -7.15 -2.15 -12.91
CA PRO A 31 -7.96 -3.10 -13.67
C PRO A 31 -8.83 -3.97 -12.74
N ALA A 32 -9.96 -4.45 -13.27
CA ALA A 32 -10.75 -5.47 -12.60
C ALA A 32 -9.94 -6.77 -12.41
N GLY A 33 -10.15 -7.46 -11.29
CA GLY A 33 -9.39 -8.66 -10.98
C GLY A 33 -9.70 -9.25 -9.60
N ALA A 34 -9.04 -10.37 -9.32
CA ALA A 34 -9.07 -11.03 -8.02
C ALA A 34 -7.89 -10.55 -7.18
N TYR A 35 -8.17 -10.05 -5.97
CA TYR A 35 -7.17 -9.47 -5.07
C TYR A 35 -7.30 -10.05 -3.66
N THR A 36 -6.18 -10.09 -2.93
CA THR A 36 -6.24 -10.26 -1.48
C THR A 36 -6.74 -8.96 -0.85
N ALA A 37 -7.76 -9.05 0.00
CA ALA A 37 -8.40 -7.89 0.60
C ALA A 37 -8.71 -8.09 2.08
N LEU A 38 -8.58 -7.01 2.85
CA LEU A 38 -9.16 -6.92 4.18
C LEU A 38 -10.64 -6.53 4.02
N ARG A 39 -11.55 -7.42 4.38
CA ARG A 39 -12.99 -7.21 4.30
C ARG A 39 -13.55 -6.92 5.69
N ILE A 40 -14.13 -5.73 5.84
CA ILE A 40 -14.86 -5.31 7.03
C ILE A 40 -16.35 -5.31 6.68
N GLU A 41 -17.13 -6.15 7.34
CA GLU A 41 -18.58 -6.25 7.15
C GLU A 41 -19.30 -5.71 8.39
N ILE A 42 -20.21 -4.76 8.17
CA ILE A 42 -21.02 -4.11 9.22
C ILE A 42 -22.47 -4.55 9.03
N GLY A 43 -23.06 -5.18 10.04
CA GLY A 43 -24.41 -5.72 9.97
C GLY A 43 -24.50 -6.82 8.92
N ALA A 44 -25.41 -6.66 7.94
CA ALA A 44 -25.61 -7.61 6.85
C ALA A 44 -24.82 -7.24 5.56
N GLY A 45 -24.04 -6.17 5.54
CA GLY A 45 -23.25 -5.76 4.37
C GLY A 45 -24.06 -5.33 3.13
N GLY A 46 -25.37 -5.11 3.26
CA GLY A 46 -26.28 -4.78 2.15
C GLY A 46 -26.35 -3.30 1.78
N GLY A 47 -25.47 -2.47 2.32
CA GLY A 47 -25.44 -1.02 2.08
C GLY A 47 -24.64 -0.62 0.85
N GLN A 48 -24.32 0.68 0.77
CA GLN A 48 -23.37 1.20 -0.21
C GLN A 48 -21.96 0.75 0.21
N ASN A 49 -21.45 -0.27 -0.48
CA ASN A 49 -20.15 -0.85 -0.18
C ASN A 49 -19.04 -0.04 -0.83
N TRP A 50 -18.06 0.38 -0.02
CA TRP A 50 -16.89 1.13 -0.46
C TRP A 50 -15.65 0.25 -0.45
N TRP A 51 -14.75 0.50 -1.40
CA TRP A 51 -13.48 -0.18 -1.51
C TRP A 51 -12.41 0.77 -2.03
N CYS A 52 -11.20 0.60 -1.53
CA CYS A 52 -9.99 1.30 -1.96
C CYS A 52 -8.83 0.31 -2.09
N VAL A 53 -7.82 0.69 -2.87
CA VAL A 53 -6.55 -0.04 -2.91
C VAL A 53 -5.65 0.55 -1.83
N VAL A 54 -5.12 -0.32 -0.98
CA VAL A 54 -4.18 0.08 0.06
C VAL A 54 -2.80 0.18 -0.56
N PHE A 55 -2.50 1.35 -1.10
CA PHE A 55 -1.15 1.72 -1.54
C PHE A 55 -0.78 2.99 -0.78
N PRO A 56 0.11 2.92 0.23
CA PRO A 56 0.25 4.00 1.21
C PRO A 56 0.42 5.39 0.59
N PRO A 57 1.28 5.60 -0.44
CA PRO A 57 1.40 6.92 -1.08
C PRO A 57 0.10 7.46 -1.69
N LEU A 58 -0.77 6.60 -2.23
CA LEU A 58 -2.08 7.00 -2.78
C LEU A 58 -3.13 7.23 -1.70
N CYS A 59 -2.97 6.59 -0.54
CA CYS A 59 -3.87 6.76 0.59
C CYS A 59 -3.61 8.07 1.35
N LEU A 60 -2.37 8.58 1.38
CA LEU A 60 -2.01 9.78 2.16
C LEU A 60 -2.83 11.02 1.79
N GLY A 61 -3.08 11.25 0.49
CA GLY A 61 -3.89 12.39 0.03
C GLY A 61 -5.36 12.34 0.48
N SER A 62 -5.83 11.20 0.98
CA SER A 62 -7.19 11.02 1.53
C SER A 62 -7.26 11.10 3.06
N VAL A 63 -6.12 11.22 3.74
CA VAL A 63 -6.01 11.31 5.20
C VAL A 63 -5.91 12.79 5.60
N SER A 64 -6.67 13.21 6.62
CA SER A 64 -6.70 14.60 7.10
C SER A 64 -5.56 14.96 8.06
N GLU A 65 -4.81 13.97 8.55
CA GLU A 65 -3.74 14.11 9.54
C GLU A 65 -2.35 14.11 8.89
N THR A 66 -1.38 14.77 9.54
CA THR A 66 0.03 14.80 9.10
C THR A 66 0.65 13.41 9.28
N THR A 67 0.62 12.61 8.22
CA THR A 67 0.94 11.17 8.26
C THR A 67 2.37 10.82 8.63
N GLN A 68 3.33 11.74 8.48
CA GLN A 68 4.74 11.47 8.80
C GLN A 68 4.99 11.37 10.32
N GLU A 69 4.40 12.29 11.10
CA GLU A 69 4.54 12.33 12.57
C GLU A 69 3.82 11.14 13.22
N THR A 70 2.58 10.87 12.80
CA THR A 70 1.79 9.72 13.27
C THR A 70 2.44 8.37 12.92
N ALA A 71 3.08 8.26 11.75
CA ALA A 71 3.77 7.03 11.35
C ALA A 71 5.01 6.73 12.23
N LEU A 72 5.78 7.77 12.57
CA LEU A 72 6.93 7.66 13.47
C LEU A 72 6.50 7.30 14.90
N GLU A 73 5.43 7.93 15.41
CA GLU A 73 4.86 7.60 16.71
C GLU A 73 4.29 6.18 16.78
N ALA A 74 3.77 5.66 15.66
CA ALA A 74 3.32 4.28 15.52
C ALA A 74 4.48 3.24 15.49
N GLY A 75 5.73 3.69 15.62
CA GLY A 75 6.91 2.83 15.67
C GLY A 75 7.40 2.35 14.30
N LEU A 76 7.00 3.03 13.22
CA LEU A 76 7.55 2.75 11.90
C LEU A 76 8.97 3.30 11.77
N THR A 77 9.84 2.54 11.13
CA THR A 77 11.21 2.98 10.84
C THR A 77 11.23 4.07 9.78
N GLU A 78 12.28 4.91 9.76
CA GLU A 78 12.45 5.98 8.75
C GLU A 78 12.32 5.46 7.32
N ASN A 79 12.86 4.27 7.02
CA ASN A 79 12.73 3.62 5.71
C ASN A 79 11.27 3.28 5.35
N GLN A 80 10.45 2.87 6.32
CA GLN A 80 9.03 2.57 6.09
C GLN A 80 8.22 3.85 5.90
N VAL A 81 8.56 4.91 6.63
CA VAL A 81 7.96 6.23 6.44
C VAL A 81 8.29 6.76 5.04
N SER A 82 9.53 6.66 4.58
CA SER A 82 9.94 7.05 3.22
C SER A 82 9.17 6.31 2.13
N LEU A 83 8.97 4.99 2.28
CA LEU A 83 8.16 4.18 1.37
C LEU A 83 6.68 4.58 1.37
N MET A 84 6.17 5.08 2.50
CA MET A 84 4.78 5.54 2.60
C MET A 84 4.58 6.94 2.02
N THR A 85 5.55 7.84 2.20
CA THR A 85 5.50 9.23 1.71
C THR A 85 5.85 9.34 0.22
N GLY A 86 6.49 8.32 -0.35
CA GLY A 86 6.95 8.36 -1.74
C GLY A 86 8.18 9.26 -1.93
N GLU A 87 8.93 9.56 -0.86
CA GLU A 87 10.12 10.42 -0.93
C GLU A 87 11.27 9.77 -1.71
N ASP A 88 11.28 8.43 -1.83
CA ASP A 88 12.27 7.65 -2.61
C ASP A 88 11.80 7.29 -4.04
N GLU A 89 11.15 8.20 -4.77
CA GLU A 89 10.97 8.06 -6.24
C GLU A 89 12.29 8.29 -7.04
N GLY A 90 13.44 8.14 -6.40
CA GLY A 90 14.75 8.17 -7.04
C GLY A 90 15.04 6.85 -7.75
N TYR A 91 15.08 6.85 -9.08
CA TYR A 91 15.50 5.68 -9.86
C TYR A 91 16.95 5.29 -9.48
N VAL A 92 17.13 4.13 -8.86
CA VAL A 92 18.47 3.59 -8.60
C VAL A 92 19.02 3.04 -9.92
N VAL A 93 19.77 3.85 -10.65
CA VAL A 93 20.41 3.44 -11.91
C VAL A 93 21.49 2.40 -11.61
N LYS A 94 21.15 1.13 -11.81
CA LYS A 94 22.12 0.04 -11.82
C LYS A 94 22.53 -0.28 -13.25
N PHE A 95 23.81 -0.12 -13.55
CA PHE A 95 24.37 -0.50 -14.84
C PHE A 95 24.83 -1.95 -14.81
N LYS A 96 24.11 -2.84 -15.50
CA LYS A 96 24.45 -4.26 -15.54
C LYS A 96 25.86 -4.53 -16.07
N ALA A 97 26.33 -3.68 -16.99
CA ALA A 97 27.70 -3.74 -17.51
C ALA A 97 28.77 -3.43 -16.44
N VAL A 98 28.49 -2.53 -15.50
CA VAL A 98 29.40 -2.18 -14.41
C VAL A 98 29.46 -3.31 -13.39
N GLU A 99 28.30 -3.88 -13.02
CA GLU A 99 28.24 -5.06 -12.14
C GLU A 99 29.00 -6.27 -12.74
N LEU A 100 28.84 -6.50 -14.05
CA LEU A 100 29.56 -7.57 -14.77
C LEU A 100 31.07 -7.32 -14.80
N LEU A 101 31.50 -6.07 -14.97
CA LEU A 101 32.93 -5.71 -14.95
C LEU A 101 33.54 -5.89 -13.56
N GLU A 102 32.81 -5.55 -12.49
CA GLU A 102 33.26 -5.77 -11.11
C GLU A 102 33.35 -7.26 -10.79
N GLN A 103 32.35 -8.07 -11.18
CA GLN A 103 32.41 -9.53 -11.04
C GLN A 103 33.60 -10.12 -11.82
N PHE A 104 33.85 -9.61 -13.03
CA PHE A 104 34.96 -10.06 -13.85
C PHE A 104 36.32 -9.66 -13.24
N LYS A 105 36.45 -8.45 -12.69
CA LYS A 105 37.66 -8.01 -11.97
C LYS A 105 37.90 -8.86 -10.72
N GLY A 106 36.88 -9.12 -9.92
CA GLY A 106 37.00 -9.97 -8.74
C GLY A 106 37.40 -11.41 -9.08
N TRP A 107 36.96 -11.94 -10.22
CA TRP A 107 37.42 -13.23 -10.73
C TRP A 107 38.88 -13.21 -11.20
N LEU A 108 39.35 -12.08 -11.74
CA LEU A 108 40.71 -11.90 -12.26
C LEU A 108 41.74 -11.64 -11.15
N GLU A 109 41.34 -10.96 -10.07
CA GLU A 109 42.16 -10.73 -8.87
C GLU A 109 42.24 -11.97 -7.95
N GLY A 110 41.33 -12.93 -8.11
CA GLY A 110 41.36 -14.22 -7.42
C GLY A 110 42.16 -15.32 -8.12
N ARG A 111 42.95 -14.99 -9.16
CA ARG A 111 43.71 -15.92 -10.00
C ARG A 111 45.21 -15.67 -10.00
#